data_AF-A0A0E0EY39-F1
#
_entry.id   AF-A0A0E0EY39-F1
#
_cell.length_a   1.000
_cell.length_b   1.000
_cell.length_c   1.000
_cell.angle_alpha   90.00
_cell.angle_beta   90.00
_cell.angle_gamma   90.00
#
_symmetry.space_group_name_H-M   'P 1'
#
loop_
_entity.id
_entity.type
_entity.pdbx_description
1 polymer ?
#
loop_
_entity_poly.entity_id
_entity_poly.type
_entity_poly.pdbx_seq_one_letter_code
_entity_poly.pdbx_strand_id
1 'polypeptide(L)'
;MPSSSAATARSQGHRPSPPYSSASAIIGGTVTGHHVVKIEGHSYTKEKLPNGNAISSLPFTVGDHQWRINYYPNGNGSEEADFVSVFLCLAAGQPVKARATFSLLN
;
A
#
# COMPACT_ATOMS: atom_id res chain seq x y z
N MET A 1 -76.58 -24.66 19.20
CA MET A 1 -76.31 -24.29 17.80
C MET A 1 -75.35 -23.10 17.80
N PRO A 2 -74.41 -23.02 16.85
CA PRO A 2 -72.98 -22.96 17.15
C PRO A 2 -72.31 -21.59 16.99
N SER A 3 -71.06 -21.58 17.47
CA SER A 3 -69.97 -20.65 17.24
C SER A 3 -69.64 -20.44 15.76
N SER A 4 -69.16 -19.24 15.38
CA SER A 4 -68.26 -19.12 14.23
C SER A 4 -67.29 -17.95 14.40
N SER A 5 -66.02 -18.31 14.38
CA SER A 5 -64.82 -17.47 14.34
C SER A 5 -64.60 -16.92 12.93
N ALA A 6 -63.87 -15.81 12.79
CA ALA A 6 -62.99 -15.59 11.64
C ALA A 6 -61.89 -14.57 11.98
N ALA A 7 -60.66 -15.02 11.77
CA ALA A 7 -59.43 -14.33 12.03
C ALA A 7 -59.00 -13.36 10.91
N THR A 8 -58.11 -12.46 11.32
CA THR A 8 -57.21 -11.56 10.61
C THR A 8 -56.83 -11.91 9.16
N ALA A 9 -56.74 -10.86 8.32
CA ALA A 9 -55.71 -10.77 7.29
C ALA A 9 -55.19 -9.32 7.19
N ARG A 10 -54.00 -9.06 7.74
CA ARG A 10 -53.21 -7.87 7.41
C ARG A 10 -52.69 -8.07 5.99
N SER A 11 -53.02 -7.14 5.08
CA SER A 11 -52.45 -7.14 3.75
C SER A 11 -50.94 -6.87 3.84
N GLN A 12 -50.15 -7.85 3.41
CA GLN A 12 -48.72 -7.64 3.18
C GLN A 12 -48.57 -6.73 1.97
N GLY A 13 -47.95 -5.57 2.18
CA GLY A 13 -47.51 -4.69 1.11
C GLY A 13 -46.44 -5.40 0.28
N HIS A 14 -46.81 -5.85 -0.91
CA HIS A 14 -45.88 -6.35 -1.90
C HIS A 14 -45.10 -5.15 -2.46
N ARG A 15 -43.86 -4.94 -2.01
CA ARG A 15 -42.96 -3.93 -2.58
C ARG A 15 -42.30 -4.57 -3.81
N PRO A 16 -42.63 -4.14 -5.04
CA PRO A 16 -41.96 -4.69 -6.22
C PRO A 16 -40.49 -4.27 -6.18
N SER A 17 -39.56 -5.22 -6.27
CA SER A 17 -38.17 -4.92 -6.55
C SER A 17 -38.07 -4.34 -7.97
N PRO A 18 -37.45 -3.18 -8.19
CA PRO A 18 -37.42 -2.56 -9.51
C PRO A 18 -36.67 -3.46 -10.50
N PRO A 19 -37.21 -3.68 -11.72
CA PRO A 19 -36.72 -4.73 -12.63
C PRO A 19 -35.33 -4.51 -13.21
N TYR A 20 -34.68 -3.36 -12.95
CA TYR A 20 -33.29 -3.11 -13.31
C TYR A 20 -32.65 -2.19 -12.26
N SER A 21 -31.94 -2.77 -11.30
CA SER A 21 -31.15 -2.01 -10.33
C SER A 21 -29.68 -2.35 -10.55
N SER A 22 -28.91 -1.35 -11.00
CA SER A 22 -27.45 -1.37 -11.01
C SER A 22 -26.94 -0.47 -9.91
N ALA A 23 -25.92 -0.92 -9.17
CA ALA A 23 -25.29 -0.15 -8.12
C ALA A 23 -23.78 -0.16 -8.33
N SER A 24 -23.13 0.98 -8.08
CA SER A 24 -21.68 1.14 -8.09
C SER A 24 -21.24 1.81 -6.80
N ALA A 25 -20.04 1.48 -6.33
CA ALA A 25 -19.41 2.13 -5.19
C ALA A 25 -18.09 2.78 -5.61
N ILE A 26 -17.83 3.99 -5.11
CA ILE A 26 -16.50 4.61 -5.17
C ILE A 26 -15.79 4.21 -3.88
N ILE A 27 -14.84 3.28 -4.00
CA ILE A 27 -14.01 2.89 -2.86
C ILE A 27 -12.81 3.81 -2.84
N GLY A 28 -12.80 4.78 -1.93
CA GLY A 28 -11.63 5.58 -1.60
C GLY A 28 -10.60 4.76 -0.83
N GLY A 29 -10.03 3.74 -1.47
CA GLY A 29 -9.00 2.89 -0.87
C GLY A 29 -7.61 3.41 -1.21
N THR A 30 -6.75 3.57 -0.20
CA THR A 30 -5.31 3.72 -0.47
C THR A 30 -4.77 2.36 -0.90
N VAL A 31 -4.18 2.27 -2.09
CA VAL A 31 -3.46 1.05 -2.51
C VAL A 31 -2.25 0.88 -1.59
N THR A 32 -2.19 -0.26 -0.91
CA THR A 32 -1.07 -0.61 -0.04
C THR A 32 -0.25 -1.72 -0.69
N GLY A 33 1.04 -1.74 -0.38
CA GLY A 33 1.96 -2.76 -0.82
C GLY A 33 3.13 -2.84 0.16
N HIS A 34 3.88 -3.93 0.08
CA HIS A 34 5.13 -4.11 0.82
C HIS A 34 6.20 -4.59 -0.14
N HIS A 35 7.44 -4.22 0.15
CA HIS A 35 8.60 -4.68 -0.60
C HIS A 35 9.72 -4.97 0.39
N VAL A 36 10.33 -6.14 0.24
CA VAL A 36 11.45 -6.58 1.07
C VAL A 36 12.70 -6.58 0.22
N VAL A 37 13.70 -5.81 0.64
CA VAL A 37 15.03 -5.78 0.01
C VAL A 37 15.99 -6.55 0.90
N LYS A 38 16.61 -7.60 0.37
CA LYS A 38 17.70 -8.32 1.04
C LYS A 38 19.04 -7.73 0.59
N ILE A 39 19.85 -7.29 1.55
CA ILE A 39 21.19 -6.76 1.30
C ILE A 39 22.20 -7.83 1.70
N GLU A 40 22.74 -8.52 0.70
CA GLU A 40 23.85 -9.45 0.91
C GLU A 40 25.19 -8.69 0.80
N GLY A 41 26.16 -9.03 1.64
CA GLY A 41 27.47 -8.38 1.62
C GLY A 41 27.47 -6.93 2.11
N HIS A 42 26.69 -6.60 3.15
CA HIS A 42 26.66 -5.26 3.74
C HIS A 42 28.06 -4.72 4.05
N SER A 43 28.91 -5.49 4.74
CA SER A 43 30.27 -5.05 5.09
C SER A 43 31.11 -4.70 3.87
N TYR A 44 30.98 -5.47 2.79
CA TYR A 44 31.69 -5.21 1.52
C TYR A 44 31.21 -3.91 0.89
N THR A 45 29.89 -3.71 0.80
CA THR A 45 29.34 -2.47 0.21
C THR A 45 29.68 -1.25 1.05
N LYS A 46 29.71 -1.38 2.38
CA LYS A 46 30.15 -0.34 3.32
C LYS A 46 31.64 -0.01 3.18
N GLU A 47 32.51 -0.98 2.92
CA GLU A 47 33.92 -0.69 2.69
C GLU A 47 34.17 -0.01 1.33
N LYS A 48 33.46 -0.43 0.28
CA LYS A 48 33.75 0.00 -1.10
C LYS A 48 33.08 1.29 -1.54
N LEU A 49 31.91 1.63 -0.98
CA LEU A 49 31.15 2.80 -1.42
C LEU A 49 31.46 4.01 -0.55
N PRO A 50 31.83 5.17 -1.12
CA PRO A 50 31.97 6.39 -0.34
C PRO A 50 30.62 6.86 0.22
N ASN A 51 30.65 7.67 1.28
CA ASN A 51 29.50 8.46 1.73
C ASN A 51 28.84 9.18 0.54
N GLY A 52 27.50 9.25 0.54
CA GLY A 52 26.72 9.86 -0.53
C GLY A 52 26.50 8.98 -1.77
N ASN A 53 27.04 7.76 -1.81
CA ASN A 53 26.79 6.82 -2.91
C ASN A 53 25.77 5.75 -2.52
N ALA A 54 24.85 5.47 -3.44
CA ALA A 54 23.80 4.49 -3.25
C ALA A 54 23.89 3.28 -4.19
N ILE A 55 23.34 2.18 -3.71
CA ILE A 55 22.89 1.06 -4.53
C ILE A 55 21.36 1.13 -4.59
N SER A 56 20.79 1.05 -5.78
CA SER A 56 19.33 0.99 -5.96
C SER A 56 18.84 -0.46 -6.04
N SER A 57 17.67 -0.73 -5.47
CA SER A 57 16.93 -1.97 -5.73
C SER A 57 16.45 -2.02 -7.19
N LEU A 58 16.01 -3.21 -7.60
CA LEU A 58 15.14 -3.31 -8.77
C LEU A 58 13.84 -2.53 -8.52
N PRO A 59 13.23 -1.98 -9.59
CA PRO A 59 11.95 -1.30 -9.45
C PRO A 59 10.82 -2.27 -9.08
N PHE A 60 9.82 -1.77 -8.34
CA PHE A 60 8.61 -2.50 -7.97
C PHE A 60 7.37 -1.60 -8.09
N THR A 61 6.20 -2.19 -8.30
CA THR A 61 4.97 -1.43 -8.59
C THR A 61 4.01 -1.46 -7.40
N VAL A 62 3.55 -0.29 -6.96
CA VAL A 62 2.47 -0.13 -5.96
C VAL A 62 1.62 1.07 -6.35
N GLY A 63 0.30 0.87 -6.40
CA GLY A 63 -0.66 1.93 -6.73
C GLY A 63 -0.42 2.56 -8.09
N ASP A 64 -0.10 1.75 -9.12
CA ASP A 64 0.23 2.17 -10.49
C ASP A 64 1.48 3.05 -10.64
N HIS A 65 2.28 3.16 -9.59
CA HIS A 65 3.56 3.86 -9.61
C HIS A 65 4.71 2.87 -9.49
N GLN A 66 5.78 3.15 -10.22
CA GLN A 66 7.01 2.40 -10.17
C GLN A 66 7.95 3.04 -9.14
N TRP A 67 8.32 2.27 -8.14
CA TRP A 67 9.14 2.66 -7.00
C TRP A 67 10.46 1.92 -7.01
N ARG A 68 11.45 2.44 -6.28
CA ARG A 68 12.69 1.74 -5.94
C ARG A 68 13.18 2.17 -4.57
N ILE A 69 14.01 1.34 -3.96
CA ILE A 69 14.74 1.69 -2.73
C ILE A 69 16.15 2.12 -3.08
N ASN A 70 16.59 3.27 -2.59
CA ASN A 70 17.99 3.65 -2.60
C ASN A 70 18.60 3.37 -1.23
N TYR A 71 19.70 2.64 -1.23
CA TYR A 71 20.43 2.21 -0.05
C TYR A 71 21.83 2.82 -0.04
N TYR A 72 22.15 3.57 1.01
CA TYR A 72 23.44 4.22 1.22
C TYR A 72 24.13 3.56 2.42
N PRO A 73 25.15 2.72 2.22
CA PRO A 73 25.78 1.99 3.33
C PRO A 73 26.56 2.89 4.30
N ASN A 74 26.93 4.10 3.85
CA ASN A 74 27.72 5.09 4.59
C ASN A 74 27.03 6.46 4.67
N GLY A 75 25.69 6.50 4.64
CA GLY A 75 24.94 7.76 4.68
C GLY A 75 24.79 8.46 3.34
N ASN A 76 23.78 9.33 3.21
CA ASN A 76 23.52 10.12 1.99
C ASN A 76 24.32 11.44 1.95
N GLY A 77 24.79 11.92 3.09
CA GLY A 77 25.67 13.08 3.18
C GLY A 77 26.53 13.03 4.44
N SER A 78 27.36 14.05 4.62
CA SER A 78 28.30 14.12 5.75
C SER A 78 27.62 14.09 7.11
N GLU A 79 26.39 14.61 7.20
CA GLU A 79 25.61 14.62 8.44
C GLU A 79 25.14 13.22 8.84
N GLU A 80 25.00 12.31 7.88
CA GLU A 80 24.57 10.92 8.10
C GLU A 80 25.71 9.90 7.97
N ALA A 81 26.98 10.34 8.03
CA ALA A 81 28.14 9.47 7.76
C ALA A 81 28.23 8.23 8.67
N ASP A 82 27.74 8.33 9.90
CA ASP A 82 27.72 7.23 10.88
C ASP A 82 26.49 6.31 10.75
N PHE A 83 25.58 6.61 9.83
CA PHE A 83 24.32 5.89 9.64
C PHE A 83 24.25 5.18 8.28
N VAL A 84 23.32 4.23 8.20
CA VAL A 84 22.81 3.74 6.92
C VAL A 84 21.60 4.59 6.57
N SER A 85 21.59 5.16 5.36
CA SER A 85 20.41 5.87 4.85
C SER A 85 19.65 5.00 3.86
N VAL A 86 18.31 5.01 3.97
CA VAL A 86 17.42 4.28 3.07
C VAL A 86 16.31 5.22 2.64
N PHE A 87 16.04 5.25 1.33
CA PHE A 87 14.99 6.10 0.76
C PHE A 87 14.08 5.30 -0.15
N LEU A 88 12.78 5.58 -0.08
CA LEU A 88 11.80 5.19 -1.09
C LEU A 88 11.75 6.28 -2.16
N CYS A 89 12.00 5.92 -3.41
CA CYS A 89 12.03 6.85 -4.53
C CYS A 89 11.05 6.43 -5.62
N LEU A 90 10.41 7.40 -6.27
CA LEU A 90 9.76 7.17 -7.56
C LEU A 90 10.83 6.88 -8.62
N ALA A 91 10.66 5.80 -9.36
CA ALA A 91 11.55 5.44 -10.47
C ALA A 91 11.23 6.26 -11.74
N ALA A 92 9.97 6.61 -11.93
CA ALA A 92 9.49 7.43 -13.04
C ALA A 92 8.14 8.09 -12.69
N GLY A 93 7.76 9.10 -13.45
CA GLY A 93 6.47 9.76 -13.35
C GLY A 93 6.48 11.06 -12.57
N GLN A 94 5.30 11.54 -12.22
CA GLN A 94 5.09 12.82 -11.52
C GLN A 94 5.14 12.62 -10.00
N PRO A 95 5.44 13.68 -9.22
CA PRO A 95 5.40 13.61 -7.76
C PRO A 95 4.04 13.13 -7.25
N VAL A 96 4.05 12.20 -6.29
CA VAL A 96 2.84 11.68 -5.66
C VAL A 96 2.90 11.76 -4.15
N LYS A 97 1.73 11.87 -3.51
CA LYS A 97 1.61 11.74 -2.06
C LYS A 97 1.57 10.26 -1.71
N ALA A 98 2.53 9.80 -0.91
CA ALA A 98 2.58 8.45 -0.39
C ALA A 98 2.95 8.47 1.11
N ARG A 99 2.57 7.42 1.82
CA ARG A 99 3.02 7.15 3.18
C ARG A 99 3.78 5.83 3.18
N ALA A 100 5.00 5.85 3.71
CA ALA A 100 5.85 4.68 3.82
C ALA A 100 6.28 4.47 5.27
N THR A 101 6.50 3.21 5.62
CA THR A 101 7.08 2.81 6.90
C THR A 101 8.24 1.88 6.58
N PHE A 102 9.37 2.10 7.25
CA PHE A 102 10.54 1.25 7.12
C PHE A 102 10.66 0.38 8.38
N SER A 103 11.08 -0.87 8.19
CA SER A 103 11.35 -1.80 9.27
C SER A 103 12.59 -2.59 8.93
N LEU A 104 13.49 -2.74 9.89
CA LEU A 104 14.60 -3.67 9.78
C LEU A 104 14.11 -5.06 10.21
N LEU A 105 14.35 -6.06 9.38
CA LEU A 105 13.96 -7.43 9.65
C LEU A 105 15.19 -8.19 10.19
N ASN A 106 14.97 -9.02 11.23
CA ASN A 106 16.00 -9.83 11.87
C ASN A 106 16.05 -11.25 11.31
#